data_AF-A0A7W7D5L4-F1
#
_entry.id   AF-A0A7W7D5L4-F1
#
_cell.length_a   1.000
_cell.length_b   1.000
_cell.length_c   1.000
_cell.angle_alpha   90.00
_cell.angle_beta   90.00
_cell.angle_gamma   90.00
#
_symmetry.space_group_name_H-M   'P 1'
#
loop_
_entity.id
_entity.type
_entity.pdbx_description
1 polymer ?
#
loop_
_entity_poly.entity_id
_entity_poly.type
_entity_poly.pdbx_seq_one_letter_code
_entity_poly.pdbx_strand_id
1 'polypeptide(L)'
;MLSDAFATAGMPCLWKTVEAVTRVRVDHTVQISSTAFTKLVDELGGVELTLPRTVHDPKSGLRLPAGRSLLDGEEALAYTRSGSAPGGDSARARAQRRQQVMAALLKKAGERLAEPARLLTFLKKASGLVATDTGLNPQKISAIALEIAQARPASVHSLPVPVRPSSTGSGHLELSHPAADRLFRRFADR
;
A
#
# COMPACT_ATOMS: atom_id res chain seq x y z
N MET A 1 2.70 5.26 -19.29
CA MET A 1 2.19 5.58 -17.93
C MET A 1 2.86 4.68 -16.90
N LEU A 2 2.67 4.89 -15.59
CA LEU A 2 3.28 4.03 -14.56
C LEU A 2 2.82 2.56 -14.68
N SER A 3 1.53 2.33 -14.96
CA SER A 3 1.00 0.99 -15.21
C SER A 3 1.70 0.30 -16.37
N ASP A 4 1.95 1.02 -17.45
CA ASP A 4 2.52 0.46 -18.67
C ASP A 4 4.01 0.19 -18.50
N ALA A 5 4.73 1.07 -17.79
CA ALA A 5 6.13 0.83 -17.45
C ALA A 5 6.32 -0.52 -16.73
N PHE A 6 5.42 -0.82 -15.79
CA PHE A 6 5.40 -2.12 -15.12
C PHE A 6 4.99 -3.26 -16.05
N ALA A 7 3.93 -3.08 -16.85
CA ALA A 7 3.43 -4.13 -17.74
C ALA A 7 4.44 -4.50 -18.84
N THR A 8 5.18 -3.54 -19.37
CA THR A 8 6.14 -3.73 -20.46
C THR A 8 7.48 -4.28 -19.98
N ALA A 9 7.98 -3.83 -18.83
CA ALA A 9 9.37 -4.10 -18.43
C ALA A 9 9.55 -4.34 -16.92
N GLY A 10 8.46 -4.61 -16.20
CA GLY A 10 8.47 -5.03 -14.79
C GLY A 10 8.90 -3.95 -13.81
N MET A 11 9.23 -4.38 -12.59
CA MET A 11 9.64 -3.51 -11.48
C MET A 11 10.83 -2.60 -11.84
N PRO A 12 11.88 -3.07 -12.56
CA PRO A 12 13.03 -2.24 -12.91
C PRO A 12 12.75 -1.09 -13.89
N CYS A 13 11.63 -1.12 -14.60
CA CYS A 13 11.20 0.02 -15.42
C CYS A 13 10.29 0.96 -14.61
N LEU A 14 9.39 0.38 -13.81
CA LEU A 14 8.50 1.13 -12.94
C LEU A 14 9.27 2.04 -11.98
N TRP A 15 10.25 1.52 -11.25
CA TRP A 15 11.00 2.32 -10.26
C TRP A 15 11.75 3.50 -10.91
N LYS A 16 12.42 3.31 -12.05
CA LYS A 16 13.12 4.35 -12.82
C LYS A 16 12.15 5.41 -13.32
N THR A 17 10.96 4.99 -13.73
CA THR A 17 9.91 5.92 -14.15
C THR A 17 9.43 6.75 -12.96
N VAL A 18 9.26 6.14 -11.78
CA VAL A 18 8.94 6.87 -10.55
C VAL A 18 10.06 7.87 -10.23
N GLU A 19 11.33 7.44 -10.17
CA GLU A 19 12.46 8.33 -9.87
C GLU A 19 12.57 9.48 -10.87
N ALA A 20 12.37 9.22 -12.16
CA ALA A 20 12.45 10.25 -13.20
C ALA A 20 11.34 11.31 -13.07
N VAL A 21 10.14 10.88 -12.70
CA VAL A 21 8.96 11.75 -12.57
C VAL A 21 8.96 12.51 -11.26
N THR A 22 9.37 11.88 -10.16
CA THR A 22 9.29 12.48 -8.81
C THR A 22 10.59 13.15 -8.38
N ARG A 23 11.72 12.79 -8.99
CA ARG A 23 13.09 13.12 -8.54
C ARG A 23 13.42 12.58 -7.14
N VAL A 24 12.63 11.64 -6.63
CA VAL A 24 12.89 10.95 -5.36
C VAL A 24 13.61 9.65 -5.66
N ARG A 25 14.71 9.37 -4.96
CA ARG A 25 15.45 8.11 -5.07
C ARG A 25 14.66 6.97 -4.43
N VAL A 26 14.70 5.80 -5.05
CA VAL A 26 14.11 4.57 -4.54
C VAL A 26 15.23 3.60 -4.18
N ASP A 27 15.50 3.43 -2.90
CA ASP A 27 16.58 2.54 -2.43
C ASP A 27 16.24 1.06 -2.63
N HIS A 28 15.01 0.70 -2.28
CA HIS A 28 14.53 -0.67 -2.32
C HIS A 28 13.07 -0.75 -2.77
N THR A 29 12.72 -1.87 -3.41
CA THR A 29 11.36 -2.16 -3.88
C THR A 29 10.84 -3.45 -3.26
N VAL A 30 9.55 -3.43 -2.91
CA VAL A 30 8.83 -4.61 -2.44
C VAL A 30 7.59 -4.77 -3.32
N GLN A 31 7.49 -5.91 -3.99
CA GLN A 31 6.33 -6.31 -4.78
C GLN A 31 5.53 -7.36 -4.02
N ILE A 32 4.24 -7.09 -3.85
CA ILE A 32 3.31 -7.96 -3.15
C ILE A 32 2.26 -8.44 -4.15
N SER A 33 2.17 -9.74 -4.37
CA SER A 33 1.10 -10.33 -5.19
C SER A 33 -0.23 -10.31 -4.42
N SER A 34 -1.35 -10.49 -5.13
CA SER A 34 -2.65 -10.56 -4.44
C SER A 34 -2.74 -11.74 -3.47
N THR A 35 -2.14 -12.89 -3.81
CA THR A 35 -2.05 -14.06 -2.94
C THR A 35 -1.13 -13.84 -1.74
N ALA A 36 -0.03 -13.11 -1.93
CA ALA A 36 0.85 -12.73 -0.82
C ALA A 36 0.14 -11.77 0.13
N PHE A 37 -0.60 -10.80 -0.42
CA PHE A 37 -1.37 -9.84 0.34
C PHE A 37 -2.42 -10.52 1.24
N THR A 38 -3.22 -11.44 0.71
CA THR A 38 -4.25 -12.14 1.50
C THR A 38 -3.60 -12.89 2.67
N LYS A 39 -2.55 -13.67 2.39
CA LYS A 39 -1.79 -14.40 3.42
C LYS A 39 -1.21 -13.49 4.50
N LEU A 40 -0.67 -12.32 4.13
CA LEU A 40 -0.13 -11.35 5.10
C LEU A 40 -1.20 -10.81 6.05
N VAL A 41 -2.40 -10.53 5.52
CA VAL A 41 -3.55 -10.09 6.33
C VAL A 41 -3.98 -11.20 7.29
N ASP A 42 -4.12 -12.43 6.79
CA ASP A 42 -4.56 -13.58 7.57
C ASP A 42 -3.57 -13.92 8.70
N GLU A 43 -2.26 -13.88 8.42
CA GLU A 43 -1.19 -14.10 9.41
C GLU A 43 -1.22 -13.07 10.55
N LEU A 44 -1.72 -11.86 10.31
CA LEU A 44 -1.89 -10.85 11.35
C LEU A 44 -3.22 -10.98 12.12
N GLY A 45 -4.11 -11.88 11.68
CA GLY A 45 -5.44 -12.09 12.22
C GLY A 45 -6.48 -11.10 11.68
N GLY A 46 -6.30 -10.65 10.43
CA GLY A 46 -7.17 -9.68 9.77
C GLY A 46 -6.76 -8.22 9.98
N VAL A 47 -7.40 -7.33 9.21
CA VAL A 47 -7.24 -5.88 9.29
C VAL A 47 -8.56 -5.22 9.66
N GLU A 48 -8.52 -4.28 10.60
CA GLU A 48 -9.72 -3.57 11.00
C GLU A 48 -9.88 -2.25 10.22
N LEU A 49 -11.07 -2.05 9.65
CA LEU A 49 -11.45 -0.83 8.96
C LEU A 49 -12.69 -0.22 9.60
N THR A 50 -12.73 1.11 9.67
CA THR A 50 -13.94 1.86 9.98
C THR A 50 -14.55 2.40 8.69
N LEU A 51 -15.77 1.97 8.39
CA LEU A 51 -16.48 2.30 7.17
C LEU A 51 -17.57 3.34 7.45
N PRO A 52 -17.64 4.45 6.70
CA PRO A 52 -18.65 5.48 6.91
C PRO A 52 -20.06 5.05 6.48
N ARG A 53 -20.17 3.98 5.68
CA ARG A 53 -21.42 3.39 5.19
C ARG A 53 -21.20 1.92 4.86
N THR A 54 -22.30 1.18 4.79
CA THR A 54 -22.31 -0.21 4.33
C THR A 54 -21.68 -0.33 2.93
N VAL A 55 -20.90 -1.39 2.74
CA VAL A 55 -20.34 -1.78 1.44
C VAL A 55 -20.99 -3.08 1.02
N HIS A 56 -21.68 -3.05 -0.11
CA HIS A 56 -22.18 -4.24 -0.76
C HIS A 56 -21.65 -4.28 -2.20
N ASP A 57 -20.81 -5.27 -2.48
CA ASP A 57 -20.27 -5.53 -3.81
C ASP A 57 -20.73 -6.90 -4.31
N PRO A 58 -21.77 -6.95 -5.17
CA PRO A 58 -22.25 -8.19 -5.73
C PRO A 58 -21.19 -8.94 -6.56
N LYS A 59 -20.22 -8.23 -7.17
CA LYS A 59 -19.21 -8.85 -8.04
C LYS A 59 -18.21 -9.67 -7.25
N SER A 60 -17.86 -9.23 -6.05
CA SER A 60 -16.92 -9.92 -5.16
C SER A 60 -17.62 -10.66 -4.01
N GLY A 61 -18.94 -10.52 -3.86
CA GLY A 61 -19.69 -11.03 -2.71
C GLY A 61 -19.46 -10.24 -1.41
N LEU A 62 -18.71 -9.14 -1.44
CA LEU A 62 -18.32 -8.40 -0.24
C LEU A 62 -19.55 -7.73 0.40
N ARG A 63 -19.72 -7.96 1.70
CA ARG A 63 -20.79 -7.37 2.52
C ARG A 63 -20.23 -6.91 3.84
N LEU A 64 -20.03 -5.61 3.98
CA LEU A 64 -19.49 -5.00 5.20
C LEU A 64 -20.50 -3.99 5.75
N PRO A 65 -20.86 -4.04 7.03
CA PRO A 65 -21.72 -3.04 7.65
C PRO A 65 -21.02 -1.68 7.73
N ALA A 66 -21.81 -0.62 7.96
CA ALA A 66 -21.23 0.63 8.43
C ALA A 66 -20.60 0.46 9.83
N GLY A 67 -19.55 1.22 10.13
CA GLY A 67 -18.81 1.11 11.39
C GLY A 67 -17.55 0.25 11.27
N ARG A 68 -17.13 -0.36 12.38
CA ARG A 68 -15.91 -1.18 12.43
C ARG A 68 -16.18 -2.56 11.84
N SER A 69 -15.28 -3.02 10.99
CA SER A 69 -15.28 -4.38 10.44
C SER A 69 -13.86 -4.93 10.47
N LEU A 70 -13.71 -6.16 10.97
CA LEU A 70 -12.47 -6.91 10.86
C LEU A 70 -12.56 -7.72 9.55
N LEU A 71 -11.65 -7.43 8.62
CA LEU A 71 -11.61 -8.07 7.32
C LEU A 71 -10.49 -9.11 7.30
N ASP A 72 -10.79 -10.30 6.80
CA ASP A 72 -9.78 -11.27 6.42
C ASP A 72 -9.04 -10.85 5.13
N GLY A 73 -8.09 -11.67 4.67
CA GLY A 73 -7.30 -11.38 3.49
C GLY A 73 -8.11 -11.22 2.22
N GLU A 74 -9.12 -12.07 2.00
CA GLU A 74 -9.96 -12.04 0.80
C GLU A 74 -10.89 -10.83 0.83
N GLU A 75 -11.52 -10.55 1.96
CA GLU A 75 -12.37 -9.38 2.16
C GLU A 75 -11.59 -8.08 2.01
N ALA A 76 -10.38 -8.01 2.58
CA ALA A 76 -9.50 -6.86 2.45
C ALA A 76 -9.11 -6.64 0.98
N LEU A 77 -8.75 -7.71 0.26
CA LEU A 77 -8.42 -7.64 -1.16
C LEU A 77 -9.62 -7.18 -1.99
N ALA A 78 -10.80 -7.75 -1.74
CA ALA A 78 -12.05 -7.37 -2.38
C ALA A 78 -12.37 -5.89 -2.13
N TYR A 79 -12.23 -5.41 -0.89
CA TYR A 79 -12.47 -4.01 -0.53
C TYR A 79 -11.58 -3.05 -1.33
N THR A 80 -10.29 -3.35 -1.52
CA THR A 80 -9.39 -2.49 -2.31
C THR A 80 -9.79 -2.36 -3.78
N ARG A 81 -10.54 -3.33 -4.30
CA ARG A 81 -10.98 -3.40 -5.70
C ARG A 81 -12.43 -2.97 -5.90
N SER A 82 -13.21 -2.95 -4.83
CA SER A 82 -14.65 -2.74 -4.90
C SER A 82 -14.99 -1.35 -5.46
N GLY A 83 -15.80 -1.33 -6.52
CA GLY A 83 -16.37 -0.11 -7.08
C GLY A 83 -17.57 0.41 -6.29
N SER A 84 -18.20 -0.44 -5.48
CA SER A 84 -19.34 -0.09 -4.62
C SER A 84 -18.93 0.58 -3.30
N ALA A 85 -17.65 0.48 -2.94
CA ALA A 85 -17.11 1.11 -1.74
C ALA A 85 -17.17 2.66 -1.78
N PRO A 86 -17.01 3.35 -0.64
CA PRO A 86 -16.97 4.81 -0.60
C PRO A 86 -16.00 5.41 -1.63
N GLY A 87 -16.44 6.46 -2.33
CA GLY A 87 -15.68 7.10 -3.41
C GLY A 87 -15.84 6.45 -4.79
N GLY A 88 -16.60 5.36 -4.90
CA GLY A 88 -16.90 4.70 -6.17
C GLY A 88 -15.69 4.01 -6.80
N ASP A 89 -15.76 3.81 -8.12
CA ASP A 89 -14.74 3.10 -8.91
C ASP A 89 -13.73 4.04 -9.61
N SER A 90 -13.53 5.25 -9.09
CA SER A 90 -12.48 6.12 -9.61
C SER A 90 -11.09 5.57 -9.27
N ALA A 91 -10.09 5.81 -10.13
CA ALA A 91 -8.71 5.41 -9.86
C ALA A 91 -8.18 6.00 -8.53
N ARG A 92 -8.58 7.24 -8.23
CA ARG A 92 -8.29 7.91 -6.95
C ARG A 92 -8.91 7.18 -5.76
N ALA A 93 -10.18 6.79 -5.85
CA ALA A 93 -10.86 6.10 -4.76
C ALA A 93 -10.28 4.70 -4.52
N ARG A 94 -9.94 3.95 -5.58
CA ARG A 94 -9.22 2.68 -5.46
C ARG A 94 -7.85 2.85 -4.80
N ALA A 95 -7.09 3.88 -5.19
CA ALA A 95 -5.80 4.19 -4.57
C ALA A 95 -5.94 4.51 -3.07
N GLN A 96 -6.95 5.32 -2.71
CA GLN A 96 -7.25 5.66 -1.32
C GLN A 96 -7.60 4.42 -0.48
N ARG A 97 -8.39 3.48 -1.02
CA ARG A 97 -8.71 2.23 -0.31
C ARG A 97 -7.47 1.34 -0.12
N ARG A 98 -6.62 1.22 -1.14
CA ARG A 98 -5.33 0.49 -1.01
C ARG A 98 -4.45 1.11 0.07
N GLN A 99 -4.35 2.44 0.10
CA GLN A 99 -3.61 3.17 1.12
C GLN A 99 -4.19 2.96 2.52
N GLN A 100 -5.52 3.01 2.66
CA GLN A 100 -6.22 2.78 3.93
C GLN A 100 -5.95 1.36 4.47
N VAL A 101 -6.08 0.34 3.62
CA VAL A 101 -5.82 -1.05 3.99
C VAL A 101 -4.35 -1.27 4.35
N MET A 102 -3.42 -0.68 3.62
CA MET A 102 -1.99 -0.75 3.95
C MET A 102 -1.67 -0.07 5.29
N ALA A 103 -2.28 1.08 5.58
CA ALA A 103 -2.13 1.76 6.86
C ALA A 103 -2.68 0.93 8.02
N ALA A 104 -3.83 0.27 7.83
CA ALA A 104 -4.41 -0.65 8.83
C ALA A 104 -3.52 -1.87 9.06
N LEU A 105 -2.94 -2.43 7.98
CA LEU A 105 -1.99 -3.54 8.05
C LEU A 105 -0.73 -3.17 8.82
N LEU A 106 -0.13 -2.01 8.51
CA LEU A 106 1.05 -1.49 9.21
C LEU A 106 0.77 -1.21 10.69
N LYS A 107 -0.40 -0.65 11.00
CA LYS A 107 -0.84 -0.46 12.39
C LYS A 107 -0.95 -1.80 13.12
N LYS A 108 -1.57 -2.81 12.51
CA LYS A 108 -1.75 -4.15 13.08
C LYS A 108 -0.42 -4.88 13.28
N ALA A 109 0.47 -4.82 12.28
CA ALA A 109 1.83 -5.30 12.41
C ALA A 109 2.55 -4.57 13.55
N GLY A 110 2.33 -3.26 13.65
CA GLY A 110 2.78 -2.36 14.70
C GLY A 110 2.42 -2.82 16.12
N GLU A 111 1.15 -3.18 16.32
CA GLU A 111 0.65 -3.70 17.60
C GLU A 111 1.30 -5.06 17.96
N ARG A 112 1.67 -5.88 16.96
CA ARG A 112 2.40 -7.14 17.17
C ARG A 112 3.88 -6.91 17.53
N LEU A 113 4.44 -5.73 17.25
CA LEU A 113 5.82 -5.36 17.59
C LEU A 113 6.10 -5.32 19.09
N ALA A 114 5.06 -5.20 19.92
CA ALA A 114 5.19 -5.30 21.37
C ALA A 114 5.77 -6.66 21.82
N GLU A 115 5.77 -7.66 20.93
CA GLU A 115 6.34 -8.99 21.16
C GLU A 115 7.44 -9.31 20.13
N PRO A 116 8.73 -9.12 20.46
CA PRO A 116 9.85 -9.28 19.53
C PRO A 116 9.89 -10.65 18.81
N ALA A 117 9.54 -11.73 19.51
CA ALA A 117 9.50 -13.07 18.93
C ALA A 117 8.40 -13.24 17.86
N ARG A 118 7.22 -12.64 18.09
CA ARG A 118 6.11 -12.66 17.12
C ARG A 118 6.44 -11.83 15.90
N LEU A 119 7.09 -10.68 16.10
CA LEU A 119 7.58 -9.84 15.02
C LEU A 119 8.56 -10.59 14.12
N LEU A 120 9.62 -11.18 14.68
CA LEU A 120 10.62 -11.90 13.89
C LEU A 120 9.99 -13.07 13.11
N THR A 121 9.04 -13.77 13.72
CA THR A 121 8.29 -14.85 13.07
C THR A 121 7.46 -14.32 11.89
N PHE A 122 6.73 -13.21 12.08
CA PHE A 122 5.97 -12.56 11.03
C PHE A 122 6.87 -12.07 9.90
N LEU A 123 7.98 -11.39 10.19
CA LEU A 123 8.90 -10.87 9.18
C LEU A 123 9.53 -11.98 8.36
N LYS A 124 9.91 -13.09 8.99
CA LYS A 124 10.42 -14.27 8.29
C LYS A 124 9.39 -14.82 7.30
N LYS A 125 8.12 -14.97 7.72
CA LYS A 125 7.04 -15.40 6.84
C LYS A 125 6.77 -14.38 5.72
N ALA A 126 6.68 -13.10 6.07
CA ALA A 126 6.41 -12.01 5.15
C ALA A 126 7.49 -11.89 4.07
N SER A 127 8.77 -12.05 4.44
CA SER A 127 9.89 -12.02 3.49
C SER A 127 9.80 -13.12 2.42
N GLY A 128 9.18 -14.26 2.74
CA GLY A 128 8.94 -15.34 1.77
C GLY A 128 7.71 -15.13 0.89
N LEU A 129 6.86 -14.16 1.22
CA LEU A 129 5.63 -13.83 0.47
C LEU A 129 5.83 -12.68 -0.50
N VAL A 130 6.86 -11.86 -0.30
CA VAL A 130 7.12 -10.67 -1.13
C VAL A 130 8.30 -10.90 -2.06
N ALA A 131 8.24 -10.29 -3.25
CA ALA A 131 9.39 -10.21 -4.14
C ALA A 131 10.10 -8.87 -3.90
N THR A 132 11.43 -8.87 -3.86
CA THR A 132 12.23 -7.68 -3.57
C THR A 132 13.29 -7.45 -4.64
N ASP A 133 13.90 -6.26 -4.65
CA ASP A 133 15.11 -6.05 -5.44
C ASP A 133 16.29 -6.85 -4.88
N THR A 134 17.33 -7.06 -5.70
CA THR A 134 18.53 -7.83 -5.35
C THR A 134 19.27 -7.27 -4.14
N GLY A 135 19.10 -5.99 -3.82
CA GLY A 135 19.73 -5.32 -2.69
C GLY A 135 19.00 -5.51 -1.37
N LEU A 136 17.72 -5.93 -1.37
CA LEU A 136 16.89 -6.07 -0.17
C LEU A 136 16.76 -7.54 0.24
N ASN A 137 17.72 -8.01 1.05
CA ASN A 137 17.76 -9.36 1.60
C ASN A 137 16.96 -9.48 2.92
N PRO A 138 16.65 -10.70 3.41
CA PRO A 138 15.87 -10.89 4.65
C PRO A 138 16.45 -10.19 5.89
N GLN A 139 17.77 -10.07 5.98
CA GLN A 139 18.45 -9.36 7.06
C GLN A 139 18.15 -7.86 7.03
N LYS A 140 18.23 -7.22 5.84
CA LYS A 140 17.87 -5.81 5.66
C LYS A 140 16.38 -5.57 5.85
N ILE A 141 15.51 -6.47 5.38
CA ILE A 141 14.06 -6.40 5.67
C ILE A 141 13.82 -6.39 7.17
N SER A 142 14.50 -7.28 7.90
CA SER A 142 14.40 -7.33 9.35
C SER A 142 14.91 -6.05 10.00
N ALA A 143 16.05 -5.51 9.57
CA ALA A 143 16.59 -4.24 10.07
C ALA A 143 15.62 -3.07 9.86
N ILE A 144 15.10 -2.89 8.63
CA ILE A 144 14.11 -1.86 8.31
C ILE A 144 12.84 -2.02 9.16
N ALA A 145 12.36 -3.25 9.32
CA ALA A 145 11.19 -3.51 10.14
C ALA A 145 11.42 -3.19 11.62
N LEU A 146 12.60 -3.47 12.16
CA LEU A 146 12.98 -3.08 13.51
C LEU A 146 13.10 -1.55 13.64
N GLU A 147 13.66 -0.86 12.65
CA GLU A 147 13.73 0.61 12.65
C GLU A 147 12.32 1.23 12.64
N ILE A 148 11.43 0.75 11.78
CA ILE A 148 10.01 1.17 11.76
C ILE A 148 9.34 0.84 13.10
N ALA A 149 9.72 -0.27 13.73
CA ALA A 149 9.15 -0.66 15.00
C ALA A 149 9.57 0.24 16.17
N GLN A 150 10.83 0.63 16.19
CA GLN A 150 11.41 1.52 17.19
C GLN A 150 10.99 2.97 16.97
N ALA A 151 10.83 3.38 15.70
CA ALA A 151 10.23 4.63 15.31
C ALA A 151 8.72 4.58 15.59
N ARG A 152 8.32 4.89 16.84
CA ARG A 152 6.94 4.94 17.37
C ARG A 152 5.85 4.88 16.27
N PRO A 153 4.85 3.98 16.31
CA PRO A 153 3.85 3.82 15.24
C PRO A 153 3.16 5.11 14.73
N ALA A 154 3.13 6.17 15.55
CA ALA A 154 2.64 7.50 15.17
C ALA A 154 3.52 8.26 14.14
N SER A 155 4.76 7.83 13.86
CA SER A 155 5.67 8.49 12.90
C SER A 155 5.57 8.00 11.45
N VAL A 156 4.76 6.96 11.18
CA VAL A 156 4.50 6.53 9.80
C VAL A 156 3.37 7.36 9.21
N HIS A 157 3.73 8.27 8.29
CA HIS A 157 2.78 9.12 7.59
C HIS A 157 2.58 8.67 6.16
N SER A 158 1.32 8.61 5.73
CA SER A 158 0.97 8.33 4.35
C SER A 158 0.46 9.61 3.70
N LEU A 159 1.20 10.12 2.71
CA LEU A 159 0.90 11.37 2.03
C LEU A 159 0.34 11.07 0.63
N PRO A 160 -0.93 11.38 0.34
CA PRO A 160 -1.48 11.20 -0.99
C PRO A 160 -0.79 12.15 -1.97
N VAL A 161 -0.34 11.62 -3.12
CA VAL A 161 0.26 12.43 -4.19
C VAL A 161 -0.82 13.32 -4.82
N PRO A 162 -0.61 14.66 -4.89
CA PRO A 162 -1.55 15.56 -5.55
C PRO A 162 -1.68 15.23 -7.04
N VAL A 163 -2.88 14.86 -7.46
CA VAL A 163 -3.21 14.48 -8.83
C VAL A 163 -4.49 15.16 -9.31
N ARG A 164 -4.61 15.33 -10.62
CA ARG A 164 -5.80 15.84 -11.32
C ARG A 164 -6.15 14.93 -12.50
N PRO A 165 -7.40 14.94 -12.98
CA PRO A 165 -7.73 14.29 -14.25
C PRO A 165 -6.83 14.79 -15.38
N SER A 166 -6.47 13.88 -16.28
CA SER A 166 -5.71 14.22 -17.48
C SER A 166 -6.50 15.17 -18.38
N SER A 167 -5.82 16.16 -18.95
CA SER A 167 -6.41 17.08 -19.92
C SER A 167 -6.71 16.43 -21.27
N THR A 168 -6.20 15.22 -21.51
CA THR A 168 -6.39 14.46 -22.75
C THR A 168 -7.68 13.62 -22.77
N GLY A 169 -8.49 13.66 -21.71
CA GLY A 169 -9.79 12.95 -21.66
C GLY A 169 -9.69 11.42 -21.49
N SER A 170 -8.49 10.89 -21.32
CA SER A 170 -8.17 9.46 -21.26
C SER A 170 -8.56 8.74 -19.94
N GLY A 171 -9.20 9.44 -19.00
CA GLY A 171 -9.48 8.91 -17.65
C GLY A 171 -8.24 8.67 -16.80
N HIS A 172 -7.06 9.12 -17.27
CA HIS A 172 -5.80 9.04 -16.55
C HIS A 172 -5.67 10.16 -15.51
N LEU A 173 -4.75 9.96 -14.57
CA LEU A 173 -4.37 10.95 -13.57
C LEU A 173 -3.02 11.54 -13.91
N GLU A 174 -2.93 12.87 -13.85
CA GLU A 174 -1.70 13.64 -14.02
C GLU A 174 -1.30 14.27 -12.69
N LEU A 175 0.00 14.45 -12.49
CA LEU A 175 0.52 15.17 -11.33
C LEU A 175 0.01 16.62 -11.34
N SER A 176 -0.52 17.04 -10.20
CA SER A 176 -0.99 18.41 -10.01
C SER A 176 0.19 19.30 -9.62
N HIS A 177 0.77 19.97 -10.61
CA HIS A 177 1.84 20.94 -10.40
C HIS A 177 1.24 22.29 -9.99
N PRO A 178 1.88 23.06 -9.07
CA PRO A 178 3.16 22.78 -8.40
C PRO A 178 3.03 21.97 -7.09
N ALA A 179 1.84 21.49 -6.73
CA ALA A 179 1.60 20.83 -5.45
C ALA A 179 2.36 19.51 -5.31
N ALA A 180 2.43 18.70 -6.37
CA ALA A 180 3.20 17.46 -6.40
C ALA A 180 4.70 17.73 -6.20
N ASP A 181 5.28 18.74 -6.85
CA ASP A 181 6.70 19.08 -6.71
C ASP A 181 7.07 19.48 -5.28
N ARG A 182 6.17 20.20 -4.61
CA ARG A 182 6.36 20.57 -3.20
C ARG A 182 6.32 19.36 -2.28
N LEU A 183 5.50 18.35 -2.60
CA LEU A 183 5.48 17.09 -1.86
C LEU A 183 6.79 16.33 -2.05
N PHE A 184 7.22 16.13 -3.29
CA PHE A 184 8.40 15.31 -3.60
C PHE A 184 9.71 15.90 -3.08
N ARG A 185 9.85 17.23 -3.07
CA ARG A 185 11.02 17.90 -2.47
C ARG A 185 11.27 17.54 -1.01
N ARG A 186 10.23 17.16 -0.25
CA ARG A 186 10.39 16.69 1.14
C ARG A 186 11.17 15.38 1.27
N PHE A 187 11.34 14.66 0.16
CA PHE A 187 12.02 13.36 0.10
C PHE A 187 13.29 13.39 -0.76
N ALA A 188 13.54 14.48 -1.51
CA ALA A 188 14.68 14.56 -2.43
C ALA A 188 16.01 14.92 -1.73
N ASP A 189 15.96 15.51 -0.53
CA ASP A 189 17.12 16.00 0.22
C ASP A 189 17.65 14.99 1.28
N ARG A 190 17.41 13.68 1.09
CA ARG A 190 17.87 12.62 1.98
C ARG A 190 18.78 11.62 1.28
#